data_AF-A0A942BTL8-F1
#
_entry.id   AF-A0A942BTL8-F1
#
_cell.length_a   1.000
_cell.length_b   1.000
_cell.length_c   1.000
_cell.angle_alpha   90.00
_cell.angle_beta   90.00
_cell.angle_gamma   90.00
#
_symmetry.space_group_name_H-M   'P 1'
#
loop_
_entity.id
_entity.type
_entity.pdbx_description
1 polymer ?
#
loop_
_entity_poly.entity_id
_entity_poly.type
_entity_poly.pdbx_seq_one_letter_code
_entity_poly.pdbx_strand_id
1 'polypeptide(L)'
;MAKILTITLLIAAFSLGLCAQTKQYAEPHELKIESLVRRTFPSYFGKRQRYPQLIPENFYPIGWSRDGKFAYYVEPVDEACGCYFAMLVIQDMRTDKEVWKFKYSQDDSYVGDKMTGPGDIRSLWKKNQKLFSEKLAENGIVASRSVMLGKTFSSGGRRFTASAMKKRGPNADGYEDRVNLYTISLSAPKLGTKKVFTSEDHTKDDYWFMLDAGLIGVISSPFEDRVAIIAVEVMRGYEGPPHTGDIRLVGADLKSGFEKQ
;
A
#
# COMPACT_ATOMS: atom_id res chain seq x y z
N MET A 1 -76.80 -6.24 5.34
CA MET A 1 -75.61 -6.22 4.46
C MET A 1 -74.70 -5.08 4.90
N ALA A 2 -73.75 -5.36 5.78
CA ALA A 2 -72.85 -4.36 6.34
C ALA A 2 -71.54 -4.32 5.53
N LYS A 3 -71.17 -3.13 5.03
CA LYS A 3 -69.94 -2.87 4.29
C LYS A 3 -68.76 -2.83 5.25
N ILE A 4 -67.75 -3.67 5.01
CA ILE A 4 -66.47 -3.66 5.72
C ILE A 4 -65.61 -2.56 5.08
N LEU A 5 -65.18 -1.60 5.91
CA LEU A 5 -64.32 -0.48 5.54
C LEU A 5 -62.86 -0.92 5.75
N THR A 6 -62.10 -1.11 4.67
CA THR A 6 -60.68 -1.47 4.72
C THR A 6 -59.85 -0.22 4.93
N ILE A 7 -59.24 -0.07 6.11
CA ILE A 7 -58.31 1.04 6.43
C ILE A 7 -56.91 0.63 5.99
N THR A 8 -56.37 1.33 5.00
CA THR A 8 -54.98 1.19 4.54
C THR A 8 -54.06 1.96 5.49
N LEU A 9 -53.25 1.25 6.27
CA LEU A 9 -52.26 1.85 7.18
C LEU A 9 -50.99 2.18 6.38
N LEU A 10 -50.75 3.47 6.11
CA LEU A 10 -49.50 3.95 5.54
C LEU A 10 -48.43 4.00 6.65
N ILE A 11 -47.48 3.07 6.62
CA ILE A 11 -46.29 3.12 7.49
C ILE A 11 -45.29 4.07 6.84
N ALA A 12 -45.29 5.33 7.27
CA ALA A 12 -44.22 6.27 6.97
C ALA A 12 -42.97 5.83 7.74
N ALA A 13 -42.04 5.18 7.03
CA ALA A 13 -40.71 4.89 7.55
C ALA A 13 -39.95 6.22 7.73
N PHE A 14 -39.99 6.75 8.94
CA PHE A 14 -39.06 7.78 9.40
C PHE A 14 -37.65 7.17 9.40
N SER A 15 -36.90 7.43 8.33
CA SER A 15 -35.45 7.29 8.31
C SER A 15 -34.87 8.33 9.27
N LEU A 16 -34.82 7.97 10.55
CA LEU A 16 -33.98 8.66 11.52
C LEU A 16 -32.56 8.59 10.99
N GLY A 17 -32.11 9.69 10.38
CA GLY A 17 -30.72 9.94 10.10
C GLY A 17 -29.98 9.91 11.42
N LEU A 18 -29.43 8.74 11.76
CA LEU A 18 -28.29 8.64 12.67
C LEU A 18 -27.24 9.59 12.08
N CYS A 19 -27.14 10.78 12.67
CA CYS A 19 -25.94 11.58 12.58
C CYS A 19 -24.82 10.71 13.14
N ALA A 20 -24.21 9.92 12.27
CA ALA A 20 -22.97 9.25 12.56
C ALA A 20 -22.00 10.37 12.90
N GLN A 21 -21.67 10.52 14.19
CA GLN A 21 -20.50 11.29 14.58
C GLN A 21 -19.35 10.72 13.76
N THR A 22 -18.91 11.47 12.76
CA THR A 22 -17.82 11.08 11.90
C THR A 22 -16.59 10.98 12.79
N LYS A 23 -16.22 9.73 13.11
CA LYS A 23 -15.04 9.42 13.91
C LYS A 23 -13.86 10.12 13.26
N GLN A 24 -13.30 11.13 13.93
CA GLN A 24 -12.13 11.82 13.42
C GLN A 24 -10.93 10.88 13.52
N TYR A 25 -10.27 10.65 12.39
CA TYR A 25 -9.04 9.88 12.35
C TYR A 25 -7.87 10.78 12.74
N ALA A 26 -7.04 10.26 13.65
CA ALA A 26 -5.74 10.85 13.94
C ALA A 26 -4.79 10.63 12.75
N GLU A 27 -3.74 11.47 12.69
CA GLU A 27 -2.61 11.28 11.79
C GLU A 27 -2.00 9.88 12.00
N PRO A 28 -1.73 9.12 10.93
CA PRO A 28 -1.16 7.79 11.05
C PRO A 28 0.32 7.86 11.45
N HIS A 29 0.79 6.81 12.13
CA HIS A 29 2.18 6.70 12.52
C HIS A 29 3.01 6.03 11.43
N GLU A 30 4.21 6.56 11.21
CA GLU A 30 5.16 5.96 10.30
C GLU A 30 5.61 4.59 10.79
N LEU A 31 5.58 3.62 9.88
CA LEU A 31 6.24 2.34 10.05
C LEU A 31 7.64 2.46 9.42
N LYS A 32 8.66 2.63 10.25
CA LYS A 32 10.05 2.75 9.80
C LYS A 32 10.49 1.50 9.04
N ILE A 33 10.60 1.59 7.71
CA ILE A 33 10.98 0.46 6.85
C ILE A 33 12.44 0.48 6.40
N GLU A 34 13.19 1.55 6.66
CA GLU A 34 14.56 1.75 6.13
C GLU A 34 15.49 0.57 6.42
N SER A 35 15.50 0.05 7.65
CA SER A 35 16.34 -1.10 8.01
C SER A 35 15.94 -2.38 7.25
N LEU A 36 14.64 -2.55 6.96
CA LEU A 36 14.13 -3.69 6.21
C LEU A 36 14.55 -3.60 4.74
N VAL A 37 14.47 -2.39 4.17
CA VAL A 37 14.92 -2.07 2.81
C VAL A 37 16.42 -2.32 2.68
N ARG A 38 17.25 -1.79 3.61
CA ARG A 38 18.70 -2.02 3.64
C ARG A 38 19.07 -3.49 3.67
N ARG A 39 18.34 -4.30 4.44
CA ARG A 39 18.54 -5.74 4.51
C ARG A 39 18.10 -6.47 3.25
N THR A 40 17.05 -6.01 2.58
CA THR A 40 16.55 -6.62 1.35
C THR A 40 17.41 -6.25 0.13
N PHE A 41 17.99 -5.04 0.10
CA PHE A 41 18.75 -4.52 -1.03
C PHE A 41 20.16 -4.06 -0.64
N PRO A 42 21.01 -4.95 -0.10
CA PRO A 42 22.31 -4.55 0.47
C PRO A 42 23.26 -3.92 -0.56
N SER A 43 23.11 -4.19 -1.86
CA SER A 43 23.95 -3.63 -2.93
C SER A 43 23.84 -2.10 -3.07
N TYR A 44 22.74 -1.50 -2.64
CA TYR A 44 22.50 -0.06 -2.71
C TYR A 44 23.03 0.69 -1.47
N PHE A 45 23.63 -0.03 -0.53
CA PHE A 45 24.12 0.52 0.74
C PHE A 45 25.54 0.01 1.04
N GLY A 46 26.25 0.74 1.91
CA GLY A 46 27.55 0.30 2.44
C GLY A 46 28.71 1.21 2.09
N LYS A 47 29.90 0.87 2.62
CA LYS A 47 31.09 1.75 2.64
C LYS A 47 31.64 2.14 1.28
N ARG A 48 31.27 1.42 0.21
CA ARG A 48 31.71 1.72 -1.16
C ARG A 48 30.94 2.91 -1.77
N GLN A 49 29.81 3.28 -1.17
CA GLN A 49 28.97 4.38 -1.65
C GLN A 49 29.16 5.59 -0.73
N ARG A 50 29.47 6.75 -1.32
CA ARG A 50 29.64 8.01 -0.56
C ARG A 50 28.31 8.52 0.01
N TYR A 51 27.21 8.18 -0.64
CA TYR A 51 25.85 8.57 -0.28
C TYR A 51 24.89 7.37 -0.47
N PRO A 52 23.74 7.32 0.23
CA PRO A 52 22.71 6.30 -0.03
C PRO A 52 22.35 6.24 -1.52
N GLN A 53 22.33 5.04 -2.12
CA GLN A 53 21.97 4.87 -3.53
C GLN A 53 20.50 4.51 -3.72
N LEU A 54 19.76 4.32 -2.63
CA LEU A 54 18.34 3.99 -2.62
C LEU A 54 17.69 4.68 -1.43
N ILE A 55 16.60 5.40 -1.69
CA ILE A 55 15.76 6.05 -0.70
C ILE A 55 14.36 5.45 -0.84
N PRO A 56 13.84 4.74 0.18
CA PRO A 56 12.46 4.25 0.14
C PRO A 56 11.46 5.36 0.47
N GLU A 57 10.22 5.20 0.00
CA GLU A 57 9.10 6.03 0.45
C GLU A 57 8.87 5.88 1.96
N ASN A 58 8.34 6.94 2.60
CA ASN A 58 7.84 6.80 3.96
C ASN A 58 6.48 6.11 3.93
N PHE A 59 6.23 5.20 4.88
CA PHE A 59 5.06 4.33 4.88
C PHE A 59 4.28 4.43 6.19
N TYR A 60 2.96 4.66 6.08
CA TYR A 60 2.09 4.94 7.21
C TYR A 60 0.83 4.07 7.13
N PRO A 61 0.87 2.83 7.62
CA PRO A 61 -0.30 1.97 7.62
C PRO A 61 -1.37 2.54 8.57
N ILE A 62 -2.60 2.66 8.09
CA ILE A 62 -3.71 3.27 8.84
C ILE A 62 -4.53 2.18 9.54
N GLY A 63 -4.98 1.18 8.78
CA GLY A 63 -5.81 0.13 9.34
C GLY A 63 -6.56 -0.69 8.31
N TRP A 64 -7.42 -1.57 8.81
CA TRP A 64 -8.16 -2.56 8.03
C TRP A 64 -9.65 -2.33 8.12
N SER A 65 -10.39 -2.66 7.08
CA SER A 65 -11.83 -2.91 7.20
C SER A 65 -12.10 -4.38 7.48
N ARG A 66 -13.29 -4.67 8.02
CA ARG A 66 -13.75 -6.06 8.23
C ARG A 66 -13.93 -6.84 6.94
N ASP A 67 -14.16 -6.15 5.82
CA ASP A 67 -14.33 -6.74 4.50
C ASP A 67 -13.05 -6.80 3.68
N GLY A 68 -11.88 -6.63 4.30
CA GLY A 68 -10.59 -6.94 3.68
C GLY A 68 -9.96 -5.79 2.89
N LYS A 69 -10.42 -4.56 3.08
CA LYS A 69 -9.69 -3.37 2.58
C LYS A 69 -8.60 -2.98 3.55
N PHE A 70 -7.51 -2.46 3.01
CA PHE A 70 -6.41 -1.90 3.78
C PHE A 70 -6.18 -0.46 3.37
N ALA A 71 -6.07 0.41 4.36
CA ALA A 71 -5.79 1.82 4.17
C ALA A 71 -4.36 2.13 4.62
N TYR A 72 -3.65 2.91 3.80
CA TYR A 72 -2.30 3.34 4.08
C TYR A 72 -2.04 4.71 3.46
N TYR A 73 -1.01 5.36 3.98
CA TYR A 73 -0.50 6.61 3.46
C TYR A 73 0.98 6.42 3.11
N VAL A 74 1.42 7.03 2.01
CA VAL A 74 2.82 7.07 1.58
C VAL A 74 3.25 8.49 1.27
N GLU A 75 4.51 8.78 1.54
CA GLU A 75 5.19 9.98 1.05
C GLU A 75 6.24 9.52 0.03
N PRO A 76 5.96 9.65 -1.28
CA PRO A 76 6.92 9.40 -2.32
C PRO A 76 8.18 10.23 -2.15
N VAL A 77 9.30 9.70 -2.63
CA VAL A 77 10.58 10.41 -2.64
C VAL A 77 10.52 11.53 -3.68
N ASP A 78 10.89 12.74 -3.28
CA ASP A 78 11.19 13.82 -4.21
C ASP A 78 12.67 13.79 -4.60
N GLU A 79 12.93 13.75 -5.89
CA GLU A 79 14.27 13.68 -6.45
C GLU A 79 14.78 15.03 -6.97
N ALA A 80 13.93 16.07 -7.01
CA ALA A 80 14.26 17.30 -7.75
C ALA A 80 13.97 18.61 -7.00
N CYS A 81 12.73 18.85 -6.55
CA CYS A 81 12.26 20.21 -6.27
C CYS A 81 12.20 20.61 -4.79
N GLY A 82 12.59 19.73 -3.86
CA GLY A 82 12.33 19.86 -2.43
C GLY A 82 10.83 19.81 -2.07
N CYS A 83 9.99 19.24 -2.93
CA CYS A 83 8.55 19.22 -2.84
C CYS A 83 8.05 18.10 -1.92
N TYR A 84 6.94 18.37 -1.24
CA TYR A 84 6.20 17.36 -0.49
C TYR A 84 5.19 16.61 -1.37
N PHE A 85 5.35 15.29 -1.49
CA PHE A 85 4.39 14.42 -2.16
C PHE A 85 3.71 13.50 -1.16
N ALA A 86 2.44 13.21 -1.41
CA ALA A 86 1.68 12.34 -0.53
C ALA A 86 0.57 11.60 -1.26
N MET A 87 0.32 10.36 -0.84
CA MET A 87 -0.85 9.61 -1.26
C MET A 87 -1.52 8.92 -0.07
N LEU A 88 -2.85 9.04 0.02
CA LEU A 88 -3.68 8.19 0.87
C LEU A 88 -4.41 7.20 -0.03
N VAL A 89 -4.26 5.91 0.23
CA VAL A 89 -4.85 4.84 -0.59
C VAL A 89 -5.69 3.93 0.29
N ILE A 90 -6.84 3.53 -0.23
CA ILE A 90 -7.65 2.42 0.27
C ILE A 90 -7.68 1.38 -0.83
N GLN A 91 -7.12 0.20 -0.58
CA GLN A 91 -7.03 -0.89 -1.55
C GLN A 91 -7.76 -2.13 -1.02
N ASP A 92 -8.52 -2.80 -1.88
CA ASP A 92 -9.14 -4.09 -1.57
C ASP A 92 -8.10 -5.21 -1.67
N MET A 93 -7.74 -5.82 -0.54
CA MET A 93 -6.72 -6.88 -0.48
C MET A 93 -7.21 -8.25 -0.97
N ARG A 94 -8.43 -8.33 -1.53
CA ARG A 94 -8.93 -9.52 -2.24
C ARG A 94 -8.67 -9.43 -3.72
N THR A 95 -8.72 -8.23 -4.28
CA THR A 95 -8.64 -8.00 -5.72
C THR A 95 -7.44 -7.15 -6.14
N ASP A 96 -6.71 -6.60 -5.17
CA ASP A 96 -5.63 -5.63 -5.33
C ASP A 96 -6.03 -4.33 -6.05
N LYS A 97 -7.34 -4.04 -6.10
CA LYS A 97 -7.85 -2.82 -6.71
C LYS A 97 -7.84 -1.66 -5.72
N GLU A 98 -7.39 -0.51 -6.19
CA GLU A 98 -7.57 0.78 -5.49
C GLU A 98 -9.07 1.11 -5.45
N VAL A 99 -9.63 1.18 -4.25
CA VAL A 99 -11.04 1.56 -4.02
C VAL A 99 -11.18 3.08 -3.97
N TRP A 100 -10.20 3.74 -3.37
CA TRP A 100 -10.14 5.19 -3.31
C TRP A 100 -8.70 5.65 -3.15
N LYS A 101 -8.39 6.83 -3.72
CA LYS A 101 -7.07 7.43 -3.69
C LYS A 101 -7.17 8.94 -3.59
N PHE A 102 -6.34 9.51 -2.74
CA PHE A 102 -6.01 10.93 -2.72
C PHE A 102 -4.54 11.09 -3.06
N LYS A 103 -4.21 12.02 -3.95
CA LYS A 103 -2.85 12.40 -4.30
C LYS A 103 -2.66 13.89 -4.00
N TYR A 104 -1.50 14.23 -3.46
CA TYR A 104 -1.06 15.59 -3.26
C TYR A 104 0.35 15.76 -3.82
N SER A 105 0.53 16.84 -4.55
CA SER A 105 1.81 17.33 -5.05
C SER A 105 1.96 18.77 -4.61
N GLN A 106 3.01 19.05 -3.83
CA GLN A 106 3.31 20.43 -3.47
C GLN A 106 3.75 21.24 -4.70
N ASP A 107 4.31 20.59 -5.72
CA ASP A 107 4.72 21.23 -6.98
C ASP A 107 3.54 21.93 -7.70
N ASP A 108 2.31 21.51 -7.45
CA ASP A 108 1.12 22.17 -8.00
C ASP A 108 0.71 23.44 -7.22
N SER A 109 1.45 23.78 -6.16
CA SER A 109 1.06 24.80 -5.17
C SER A 109 1.92 26.08 -5.22
N TYR A 110 2.58 26.37 -6.35
CA TYR A 110 3.32 27.63 -6.51
C TYR A 110 2.38 28.84 -6.66
N VAL A 111 2.73 29.93 -5.97
CA VAL A 111 2.16 31.26 -6.20
C VAL A 111 3.32 32.22 -6.47
N GLY A 112 3.55 32.51 -7.75
CA GLY A 112 4.81 33.11 -8.20
C GLY A 112 5.98 32.17 -7.90
N ASP A 113 7.09 32.71 -7.37
CA ASP A 113 8.30 31.93 -7.04
C ASP A 113 8.26 31.30 -5.64
N LYS A 114 7.09 31.25 -4.99
CA LYS A 114 6.95 30.73 -3.63
C LYS A 114 6.12 29.45 -3.63
N MET A 115 6.72 28.40 -3.10
CA MET A 115 6.01 27.17 -2.75
C MET A 115 4.99 27.48 -1.64
N THR A 116 3.72 27.17 -1.89
CA THR A 116 2.66 27.31 -0.89
C THR A 116 2.04 25.95 -0.56
N GLY A 117 1.24 25.88 0.49
CA GLY A 117 0.57 24.64 0.90
C GLY A 117 1.39 23.77 1.88
N PRO A 118 0.81 22.63 2.30
CA PRO A 118 1.44 21.74 3.28
C PRO A 118 2.76 21.14 2.78
N GLY A 119 3.82 21.24 3.60
CA GLY A 119 5.13 20.63 3.33
C GLY A 119 5.41 19.35 4.13
N ASP A 120 4.41 18.84 4.85
CA ASP A 120 4.55 17.68 5.72
C ASP A 120 3.18 16.99 5.97
N ILE A 121 3.22 15.73 6.43
CA ILE A 121 2.02 14.94 6.73
C ILE A 121 1.11 15.61 7.75
N ARG A 122 1.65 16.24 8.78
CA ARG A 122 0.85 16.84 9.85
C ARG A 122 0.00 17.99 9.33
N SER A 123 0.62 18.87 8.58
CA SER A 123 -0.02 20.02 7.93
C SER A 123 -1.06 19.54 6.90
N LEU A 124 -0.73 18.54 6.08
CA LEU A 124 -1.63 18.03 5.05
C LEU A 124 -2.82 17.26 5.65
N TRP A 125 -2.56 16.43 6.66
CA TRP A 125 -3.57 15.65 7.38
C TRP A 125 -4.53 16.58 8.10
N LYS A 126 -4.03 17.58 8.85
CA LYS A 126 -4.87 18.56 9.53
C LYS A 126 -5.78 19.32 8.55
N LYS A 127 -5.24 19.74 7.40
CA LYS A 127 -6.01 20.45 6.35
C LYS A 127 -7.12 19.57 5.76
N ASN A 128 -6.89 18.27 5.61
CA ASN A 128 -7.81 17.34 4.97
C ASN A 128 -8.50 16.36 5.94
N GLN A 129 -8.41 16.59 7.25
CA GLN A 129 -8.80 15.60 8.27
C GLN A 129 -10.26 15.16 8.12
N LYS A 130 -11.15 16.10 7.80
CA LYS A 130 -12.57 15.83 7.56
C LYS A 130 -12.74 14.86 6.37
N LEU A 131 -12.19 15.21 5.21
CA LEU A 131 -12.24 14.38 4.00
C LEU A 131 -11.65 12.98 4.24
N PHE A 132 -10.47 12.91 4.85
CA PHE A 132 -9.81 11.63 5.14
C PHE A 132 -10.65 10.79 6.10
N SER A 133 -11.19 11.40 7.16
CA SER A 133 -12.02 10.69 8.13
C SER A 133 -13.31 10.18 7.51
N GLU A 134 -13.97 10.97 6.66
CA GLU A 134 -15.15 10.58 5.91
C GLU A 134 -14.85 9.39 5.00
N LYS A 135 -13.80 9.46 4.18
CA LYS A 135 -13.45 8.38 3.24
C LYS A 135 -13.00 7.10 3.92
N LEU A 136 -12.27 7.20 5.03
CA LEU A 136 -11.89 6.04 5.84
C LEU A 136 -13.12 5.41 6.51
N ALA A 137 -14.04 6.22 7.04
CA ALA A 137 -15.27 5.74 7.67
C ALA A 137 -16.24 5.12 6.65
N GLU A 138 -16.44 5.74 5.49
CA GLU A 138 -17.26 5.22 4.39
C GLU A 138 -16.80 3.83 3.94
N ASN A 139 -15.49 3.58 3.97
CA ASN A 139 -14.90 2.29 3.60
C ASN A 139 -14.78 1.31 4.78
N GLY A 140 -15.32 1.66 5.95
CA GLY A 140 -15.33 0.81 7.14
C GLY A 140 -13.95 0.52 7.71
N ILE A 141 -12.96 1.40 7.47
CA ILE A 141 -11.62 1.26 8.02
C ILE A 141 -11.68 1.34 9.54
N VAL A 142 -10.85 0.55 10.21
CA VAL A 142 -10.64 0.60 11.65
C VAL A 142 -9.16 0.87 11.87
N ALA A 143 -8.86 2.10 12.32
CA ALA A 143 -7.50 2.50 12.64
C ALA A 143 -6.88 1.55 13.67
N SER A 144 -5.68 1.09 13.40
CA SER A 144 -4.95 0.18 14.28
C SER A 144 -3.45 0.34 14.10
N ARG A 145 -2.68 0.12 15.17
CA ARG A 145 -1.23 0.09 15.07
C ARG A 145 -0.82 -1.18 14.34
N SER A 146 -0.38 -1.03 13.10
CA SER A 146 0.12 -2.15 12.31
C SER A 146 1.52 -2.55 12.76
N VAL A 147 1.80 -3.85 12.69
CA VAL A 147 3.11 -4.42 12.97
C VAL A 147 3.62 -5.08 11.70
N MET A 148 4.83 -4.70 11.27
CA MET A 148 5.51 -5.41 10.20
C MET A 148 5.97 -6.78 10.71
N LEU A 149 5.46 -7.85 10.12
CA LEU A 149 5.97 -9.19 10.31
C LEU A 149 7.06 -9.48 9.27
N GLY A 150 7.95 -10.40 9.60
CA GLY A 150 8.97 -10.87 8.66
C GLY A 150 8.37 -11.65 7.48
N LYS A 151 9.22 -11.96 6.49
CA LYS A 151 8.87 -12.80 5.33
C LYS A 151 8.35 -14.19 5.74
N THR A 152 8.86 -14.70 6.86
CA THR A 152 8.32 -15.87 7.53
C THR A 152 7.56 -15.45 8.77
N PHE A 153 6.30 -15.85 8.86
CA PHE A 153 5.40 -15.41 9.93
C PHE A 153 4.41 -16.51 10.29
N SER A 154 3.72 -16.32 11.41
CA SER A 154 2.68 -17.24 11.88
C SER A 154 1.34 -16.53 11.95
N SER A 155 0.27 -17.22 11.53
CA SER A 155 -1.10 -16.76 11.66
C SER A 155 -2.03 -17.96 11.84
N GLY A 156 -2.98 -17.87 12.79
CA GLY A 156 -3.91 -18.96 13.09
C GLY A 156 -3.23 -20.31 13.35
N GLY A 157 -2.09 -20.31 14.07
CA GLY A 157 -1.31 -21.51 14.38
C GLY A 157 -0.56 -22.14 13.20
N ARG A 158 -0.56 -21.49 12.03
CA ARG A 158 0.12 -21.96 10.82
C ARG A 158 1.31 -21.04 10.50
N ARG A 159 2.40 -21.63 10.01
CA ARG A 159 3.59 -20.90 9.54
C ARG A 159 3.50 -20.69 8.03
N PHE A 160 3.77 -19.47 7.60
CA PHE A 160 3.79 -19.05 6.22
C PHE A 160 5.15 -18.44 5.87
N THR A 161 5.55 -18.55 4.60
CA THR A 161 6.71 -17.86 4.05
C THR A 161 6.32 -17.17 2.75
N ALA A 162 6.44 -15.84 2.72
CA ALA A 162 6.34 -15.05 1.52
C ALA A 162 7.71 -14.95 0.82
N SER A 163 7.72 -15.11 -0.50
CA SER A 163 8.93 -15.04 -1.32
C SER A 163 8.66 -14.27 -2.61
N ALA A 164 9.67 -13.58 -3.12
CA ALA A 164 9.66 -13.00 -4.46
C ALA A 164 10.69 -13.71 -5.32
N MET A 165 10.27 -14.14 -6.51
CA MET A 165 11.15 -14.63 -7.57
C MET A 165 11.28 -13.53 -8.62
N LYS A 166 12.51 -13.22 -9.03
CA LYS A 166 12.81 -12.22 -10.04
C LYS A 166 13.24 -12.90 -11.33
N LYS A 167 12.72 -12.44 -12.46
CA LYS A 167 13.27 -12.72 -13.77
C LYS A 167 13.99 -11.47 -14.25
N ARG A 168 15.29 -11.63 -14.52
CA ARG A 168 16.13 -10.57 -15.08
C ARG A 168 16.43 -10.85 -16.54
N GLY A 169 16.76 -9.81 -17.29
CA GLY A 169 17.09 -9.96 -18.70
C GLY A 169 17.51 -8.66 -19.36
N PRO A 170 17.87 -8.75 -20.65
CA PRO A 170 18.29 -7.60 -21.42
C PRO A 170 17.13 -6.64 -21.64
N ASN A 171 17.43 -5.35 -21.52
CA ASN A 171 16.51 -4.25 -21.80
C ASN A 171 16.93 -3.48 -23.06
N ALA A 172 15.97 -2.80 -23.68
CA ALA A 172 16.17 -2.07 -24.93
C ALA A 172 17.26 -0.98 -24.87
N ASP A 173 17.61 -0.52 -23.66
CA ASP A 173 18.63 0.49 -23.41
C ASP A 173 20.04 -0.08 -23.13
N GLY A 174 20.23 -1.40 -23.30
CA GLY A 174 21.52 -2.07 -23.16
C GLY A 174 21.92 -2.45 -21.74
N TYR A 175 21.06 -2.22 -20.74
CA TYR A 175 21.28 -2.76 -19.39
C TYR A 175 20.85 -4.24 -19.33
N GLU A 176 21.78 -5.12 -18.95
CA GLU A 176 21.58 -6.57 -19.04
C GLU A 176 21.01 -7.24 -17.77
N ASP A 177 20.90 -6.51 -16.66
CA ASP A 177 20.58 -7.10 -15.33
C ASP A 177 19.43 -6.41 -14.58
N ARG A 178 18.46 -5.84 -15.30
CA ARG A 178 17.26 -5.27 -14.67
C ARG A 178 16.23 -6.35 -14.38
N VAL A 179 15.31 -6.04 -13.45
CA VAL A 179 14.17 -6.91 -13.15
C VAL A 179 13.07 -6.65 -14.17
N ASN A 180 12.81 -7.64 -15.01
CA ASN A 180 11.81 -7.56 -16.07
C ASN A 180 10.45 -8.04 -15.58
N LEU A 181 10.46 -8.99 -14.65
CA LEU A 181 9.27 -9.55 -14.05
C LEU A 181 9.61 -9.97 -12.63
N TYR A 182 8.69 -9.79 -11.70
CA TYR A 182 8.78 -10.48 -10.42
C TYR A 182 7.45 -11.10 -10.02
N THR A 183 7.55 -12.24 -9.35
CA THR A 183 6.40 -13.03 -8.91
C THR A 183 6.47 -13.18 -7.40
N ILE A 184 5.41 -12.76 -6.72
CA ILE A 184 5.24 -12.98 -5.29
C ILE A 184 4.50 -14.30 -5.09
N SER A 185 5.03 -15.14 -4.21
CA SER A 185 4.43 -16.40 -3.80
C SER A 185 4.34 -16.49 -2.29
N LEU A 186 3.38 -17.28 -1.81
CA LEU A 186 3.19 -17.61 -0.40
C LEU A 186 3.19 -19.13 -0.25
N SER A 187 3.98 -19.65 0.68
CA SER A 187 4.03 -21.09 0.97
C SER A 187 3.70 -21.38 2.43
N ALA A 188 3.11 -22.55 2.67
CA ALA A 188 2.86 -23.08 4.01
C ALA A 188 3.01 -24.61 4.00
N PRO A 189 3.68 -25.23 4.99
CA PRO A 189 4.04 -26.65 4.93
C PRO A 189 2.89 -27.64 4.67
N LYS A 190 1.68 -27.34 5.16
CA LYS A 190 0.50 -28.22 5.00
C LYS A 190 -0.42 -27.84 3.83
N LEU A 191 -0.29 -26.62 3.30
CA LEU A 191 -1.15 -26.11 2.24
C LEU A 191 -0.46 -26.18 0.88
N GLY A 192 0.87 -26.16 0.85
CA GLY A 192 1.68 -26.06 -0.37
C GLY A 192 2.05 -24.62 -0.68
N THR A 193 2.12 -24.27 -1.96
CA THR A 193 2.53 -22.94 -2.43
C THR A 193 1.44 -22.33 -3.28
N LYS A 194 1.34 -21.00 -3.25
CA LYS A 194 0.52 -20.25 -4.20
C LYS A 194 1.25 -19.05 -4.76
N LYS A 195 0.96 -18.76 -6.01
CA LYS A 195 1.29 -17.49 -6.64
C LYS A 195 0.25 -16.46 -6.22
N VAL A 196 0.72 -15.32 -5.71
CA VAL A 196 -0.17 -14.25 -5.23
C VAL A 196 -0.21 -13.09 -6.20
N PHE A 197 0.92 -12.78 -6.83
CA PHE A 197 1.04 -11.66 -7.75
C PHE A 197 2.15 -11.91 -8.76
N THR A 198 2.01 -11.32 -9.94
CA THR A 198 3.06 -11.20 -10.94
C THR A 198 3.00 -9.79 -11.49
N SER A 199 4.14 -9.12 -11.52
CA SER A 199 4.25 -7.78 -12.08
C SER A 199 3.87 -7.77 -13.56
N GLU A 200 3.67 -6.57 -14.09
CA GLU A 200 3.68 -6.39 -15.54
C GLU A 200 5.05 -6.79 -16.09
N ASP A 201 5.08 -7.18 -17.37
CA ASP A 201 6.32 -7.50 -18.06
C ASP A 201 7.00 -6.20 -18.49
N HIS A 202 8.04 -5.80 -17.76
CA HIS A 202 8.78 -4.57 -17.99
C HIS A 202 9.77 -4.67 -19.16
N THR A 203 9.72 -5.73 -19.98
CA THR A 203 10.49 -5.81 -21.23
C THR A 203 9.92 -4.97 -22.37
N LYS A 204 8.62 -4.68 -22.35
CA LYS A 204 7.89 -4.06 -23.47
C LYS A 204 7.49 -2.65 -23.09
N ASP A 205 8.27 -1.69 -23.58
CA ASP A 205 8.02 -0.25 -23.66
C ASP A 205 7.77 0.52 -22.33
N ASP A 206 8.46 1.65 -22.20
CA ASP A 206 8.29 2.74 -21.21
C ASP A 206 8.54 2.50 -19.72
N TYR A 207 8.75 1.26 -19.25
CA TYR A 207 9.13 1.00 -17.84
C TYR A 207 10.65 1.05 -17.60
N TRP A 208 11.33 2.06 -18.16
CA TRP A 208 12.79 2.17 -18.18
C TRP A 208 13.43 2.40 -16.80
N PHE A 209 12.61 2.48 -15.76
CA PHE A 209 13.04 2.81 -14.42
C PHE A 209 13.15 1.59 -13.49
N MET A 210 12.55 0.42 -13.75
CA MET A 210 12.62 -0.67 -12.75
C MET A 210 14.00 -1.35 -12.71
N LEU A 211 14.69 -1.25 -11.57
CA LEU A 211 16.03 -1.83 -11.35
C LEU A 211 15.99 -3.12 -10.53
N ASP A 212 15.15 -3.17 -9.49
CA ASP A 212 15.03 -4.34 -8.61
C ASP A 212 13.66 -4.45 -7.95
N ALA A 213 13.36 -5.60 -7.33
CA ALA A 213 12.16 -5.81 -6.55
C ALA A 213 12.44 -6.75 -5.37
N GLY A 214 11.78 -6.52 -4.24
CA GLY A 214 11.99 -7.37 -3.08
C GLY A 214 10.93 -7.20 -1.99
N LEU A 215 10.61 -8.30 -1.31
CA LEU A 215 9.72 -8.26 -0.15
C LEU A 215 10.45 -7.66 1.06
N ILE A 216 9.75 -6.85 1.84
CA ILE A 216 10.26 -6.35 3.13
C ILE A 216 9.50 -6.92 4.33
N GLY A 217 8.28 -7.41 4.14
CA GLY A 217 7.50 -8.07 5.17
C GLY A 217 6.02 -8.21 4.82
N VAL A 218 5.20 -8.45 5.83
CA VAL A 218 3.74 -8.51 5.70
C VAL A 218 3.05 -7.81 6.87
N ILE A 219 1.82 -7.33 6.68
CA ILE A 219 0.93 -6.85 7.73
C ILE A 219 -0.32 -7.74 7.74
N SER A 220 -0.67 -8.31 8.89
CA SER A 220 -1.86 -9.14 9.02
C SER A 220 -3.12 -8.33 9.27
N SER A 221 -4.23 -8.74 8.66
CA SER A 221 -5.56 -8.26 9.02
C SER A 221 -5.94 -8.77 10.42
N PRO A 222 -6.53 -7.93 11.28
CA PRO A 222 -7.07 -8.37 12.56
C PRO A 222 -8.48 -8.98 12.43
N PHE A 223 -9.10 -8.94 11.24
CA PHE A 223 -10.51 -9.33 11.04
C PHE A 223 -10.70 -10.64 10.27
N GLU A 224 -9.73 -11.01 9.44
CA GLU A 224 -9.79 -12.23 8.65
C GLU A 224 -8.38 -12.80 8.43
N ASP A 225 -8.31 -14.06 8.00
CA ASP A 225 -7.07 -14.74 7.63
C ASP A 225 -6.53 -14.19 6.31
N ARG A 226 -6.08 -12.93 6.33
CA ARG A 226 -5.54 -12.20 5.19
C ARG A 226 -4.33 -11.38 5.63
N VAL A 227 -3.38 -11.22 4.71
CA VAL A 227 -2.25 -10.31 4.88
C VAL A 227 -2.14 -9.35 3.71
N ALA A 228 -1.58 -8.17 3.97
CA ALA A 228 -0.98 -7.32 2.96
C ALA A 228 0.51 -7.65 2.89
N ILE A 229 0.97 -8.23 1.79
CA ILE A 229 2.39 -8.46 1.50
C ILE A 229 2.97 -7.16 0.99
N ILE A 230 4.11 -6.74 1.55
CA ILE A 230 4.75 -5.47 1.22
C ILE A 230 6.04 -5.75 0.46
N ALA A 231 6.03 -5.34 -0.80
CA ALA A 231 7.19 -5.33 -1.68
C ALA A 231 7.67 -3.89 -1.87
N VAL A 232 8.95 -3.76 -2.18
CA VAL A 232 9.57 -2.51 -2.62
C VAL A 232 10.06 -2.74 -4.04
N GLU A 233 9.65 -1.85 -4.93
CA GLU A 233 10.08 -1.76 -6.31
C GLU A 233 11.16 -0.67 -6.37
N VAL A 234 12.38 -1.03 -6.78
CA VAL A 234 13.47 -0.07 -6.90
C VAL A 234 13.40 0.56 -8.27
N MET A 235 13.14 1.86 -8.30
CA MET A 235 13.02 2.64 -9.52
C MET A 235 14.26 3.53 -9.67
N ARG A 236 14.80 3.59 -10.89
CA ARG A 236 15.93 4.42 -11.25
C ARG A 236 15.53 5.86 -11.02
N GLY A 237 16.28 6.56 -10.18
CA GLY A 237 16.10 7.98 -10.01
C GLY A 237 16.33 8.78 -11.28
N TYR A 238 15.70 9.96 -11.37
CA TYR A 238 15.67 10.80 -12.57
C TYR A 238 17.07 11.00 -13.19
N GLU A 239 18.03 11.48 -12.40
CA GLU A 239 19.43 11.73 -12.83
C GLU A 239 20.38 10.55 -12.57
N GLY A 240 19.88 9.44 -12.03
CA GLY A 240 20.68 8.34 -11.51
C GLY A 240 20.44 8.13 -10.02
N PRO A 241 21.42 7.63 -9.24
CA PRO A 241 21.28 7.52 -7.80
C PRO A 241 21.20 8.90 -7.09
N PRO A 242 20.48 9.03 -5.97
CA PRO A 242 19.72 7.96 -5.30
C PRO A 242 18.53 7.49 -6.15
N HIS A 243 18.30 6.19 -6.14
CA HIS A 243 17.11 5.57 -6.72
C HIS A 243 15.96 5.63 -5.71
N THR A 244 14.72 5.52 -6.17
CA THR A 244 13.54 5.46 -5.29
C THR A 244 13.16 4.01 -4.99
N GLY A 245 12.56 3.79 -3.83
CA GLY A 245 12.01 2.51 -3.40
C GLY A 245 10.51 2.63 -3.18
N ASP A 246 9.74 2.32 -4.22
CA ASP A 246 8.29 2.50 -4.26
C ASP A 246 7.59 1.31 -3.61
N ILE A 247 6.56 1.58 -2.80
CA ILE A 247 5.88 0.53 -2.04
C ILE A 247 4.74 -0.09 -2.85
N ARG A 248 4.81 -1.41 -3.00
CA ARG A 248 3.76 -2.24 -3.59
C ARG A 248 3.10 -3.11 -2.53
N LEU A 249 1.77 -3.04 -2.42
CA LEU A 249 0.97 -3.91 -1.56
C LEU A 249 0.21 -4.94 -2.38
N VAL A 250 0.30 -6.19 -1.93
CA VAL A 250 -0.39 -7.33 -2.54
C VAL A 250 -1.15 -8.09 -1.47
N GLY A 251 -2.45 -8.24 -1.64
CA GLY A 251 -3.31 -8.97 -0.74
C GLY A 251 -3.17 -10.49 -0.89
N ALA A 252 -3.16 -11.21 0.23
CA ALA A 252 -3.06 -12.66 0.23
C ALA A 252 -4.00 -13.29 1.25
N ASP A 253 -4.92 -14.14 0.78
CA ASP A 253 -5.74 -15.00 1.63
C ASP A 253 -4.89 -16.13 2.26
N LEU A 254 -5.02 -16.42 3.55
CA LEU A 254 -4.21 -17.45 4.21
C LEU A 254 -4.90 -18.83 4.28
N LYS A 255 -6.11 -18.97 3.73
CA LYS A 255 -6.89 -20.22 3.74
C LYS A 255 -6.97 -20.87 2.37
N SER A 256 -6.97 -20.09 1.29
CA SER A 256 -7.32 -20.55 -0.06
C SER A 256 -6.24 -20.25 -1.10
N GLY A 257 -6.35 -20.95 -2.25
CA GLY A 257 -5.50 -20.75 -3.43
C GLY A 257 -4.15 -21.47 -3.39
N PHE A 258 -3.89 -22.32 -2.39
CA PHE A 258 -2.66 -23.10 -2.29
C PHE A 258 -2.75 -24.41 -3.08
N GLU A 259 -1.65 -24.74 -3.76
CA GLU A 259 -1.47 -25.97 -4.51
C GLU A 259 -0.43 -26.84 -3.80
N LYS A 260 -0.81 -28.09 -3.50
CA LYS A 260 0.13 -29.07 -2.95
C LYS A 260 1.11 -29.48 -4.05
N GLN A 261 2.39 -29.46 -3.71
CA GLN A 261 3.43 -30.09 -4.52
C GLN A 261 3.43 -31.59 -4.31
#